data_AF-A0A1A1WEV3-F1
#
_entry.id   AF-A0A1A1WEV3-F1
#
_cell.length_a   1.000
_cell.length_b   1.000
_cell.length_c   1.000
_cell.angle_alpha   90.00
_cell.angle_beta   90.00
_cell.angle_gamma   90.00
#
_symmetry.space_group_name_H-M   'P 1'
#
loop_
_entity.id
_entity.type
_entity.pdbx_description
1 polymer ?
#
loop_
_entity_poly.entity_id
_entity_poly.type
_entity_poly.pdbx_seq_one_letter_code
_entity_poly.pdbx_strand_id
1 'polypeptide(L)'
;MSLAQLESQIDDLRKQAANIQSRWARTADLLDADDTLTDTGKRAKLDSEHAQVSAKLSDLRKKEKELITAKRQSLEKSLFGLSSLTSSDPGQIIAYRDAQDRAARLTQADEAGEVFAAAIRANDKTLAAAILGRALDAGWSGIVAEYIKQNPSTKEQLDDLAKVQDYDSFGANLSYATLSPSFRGGW
;
A
#
# COMPACT_ATOMS: atom_id res chain seq x y z
N MET A 1 1.26 -0.74 15.32
CA MET A 1 1.78 -1.99 14.70
C MET A 1 3.17 -1.71 14.13
N SER A 2 4.15 -2.54 14.46
CA SER A 2 5.49 -2.44 13.87
C SER A 2 5.49 -2.89 12.40
N LEU A 3 6.54 -2.59 11.65
CA LEU A 3 6.68 -3.10 10.29
C LEU A 3 6.71 -4.64 10.28
N ALA A 4 7.52 -5.27 11.15
CA ALA A 4 7.61 -6.73 11.26
C ALA A 4 6.25 -7.40 11.54
N GLN A 5 5.38 -6.77 12.33
CA GLN A 5 4.02 -7.26 12.56
C GLN A 5 3.14 -7.17 11.30
N LEU A 6 3.26 -6.08 10.52
CA LEU A 6 2.58 -5.96 9.22
C LEU A 6 3.04 -7.07 8.27
N GLU A 7 4.35 -7.26 8.14
CA GLU A 7 4.94 -8.26 7.25
C GLU A 7 4.44 -9.67 7.58
N SER A 8 4.45 -10.04 8.86
CA SER A 8 3.91 -11.32 9.31
C SER A 8 2.43 -11.49 8.96
N GLN A 9 1.61 -10.45 9.09
CA GLN A 9 0.18 -10.52 8.76
C GLN A 9 -0.06 -10.64 7.25
N ILE A 10 0.72 -9.91 6.44
CA ILE A 10 0.67 -10.02 4.97
C ILE A 10 1.05 -11.44 4.55
N ASP A 11 2.13 -12.00 5.09
CA ASP A 11 2.57 -13.37 4.78
C ASP A 11 1.50 -14.41 5.12
N ASP A 12 0.84 -14.25 6.27
CA ASP A 12 -0.23 -15.16 6.67
C ASP A 12 -1.48 -15.05 5.78
N LEU A 13 -1.84 -13.85 5.32
CA LEU A 13 -2.92 -13.67 4.34
C LEU A 13 -2.57 -14.33 2.99
N ARG A 14 -1.33 -14.17 2.52
CA ARG A 14 -0.84 -14.76 1.27
C ARG A 14 -0.75 -16.29 1.36
N LYS A 15 -0.32 -16.84 2.50
CA LYS A 15 -0.37 -18.30 2.75
C LYS A 15 -1.81 -18.83 2.74
N GLN A 16 -2.76 -18.10 3.32
CA GLN A 16 -4.17 -18.47 3.25
C GLN A 16 -4.69 -18.47 1.81
N ALA A 17 -4.33 -17.47 1.01
CA ALA A 17 -4.68 -17.42 -0.41
C ALA A 17 -4.10 -18.60 -1.19
N ALA A 18 -2.82 -18.91 -1.01
CA ALA A 18 -2.16 -20.06 -1.62
C ALA A 18 -2.84 -21.39 -1.27
N ASN A 19 -3.24 -21.55 0.00
CA ASN A 19 -3.99 -22.74 0.44
C ASN A 19 -5.38 -22.83 -0.22
N ILE A 20 -6.09 -21.71 -0.36
CA ILE A 20 -7.39 -21.65 -1.05
C ILE A 20 -7.22 -22.03 -2.53
N GLN A 21 -6.21 -21.46 -3.20
CA GLN A 21 -5.91 -21.76 -4.61
C GLN A 21 -5.52 -23.23 -4.82
N SER A 22 -4.70 -23.81 -3.93
CA SER A 22 -4.32 -25.23 -3.99
C SER A 22 -5.53 -26.14 -3.82
N ARG A 23 -6.45 -25.80 -2.91
CA ARG A 23 -7.70 -26.54 -2.72
C ARG A 23 -8.60 -26.42 -3.95
N TRP A 24 -8.75 -25.21 -4.48
CA TRP A 24 -9.51 -24.96 -5.70
C TRP A 24 -9.01 -25.80 -6.87
N ALA A 25 -7.69 -25.85 -7.11
CA ALA A 25 -7.10 -26.66 -8.18
C ALA A 25 -7.49 -28.14 -8.05
N ARG A 26 -7.37 -28.71 -6.84
CA ARG A 26 -7.77 -30.10 -6.59
C ARG A 26 -9.26 -30.33 -6.79
N THR A 27 -10.11 -29.44 -6.29
CA THR A 27 -11.56 -29.52 -6.47
C THR A 27 -11.93 -29.46 -7.95
N ALA A 28 -11.28 -28.58 -8.71
CA ALA A 28 -11.52 -28.46 -10.14
C ALA A 28 -11.14 -29.75 -10.89
N ASP A 29 -9.97 -30.32 -10.59
CA ASP A 29 -9.52 -31.58 -11.21
C ASP A 29 -10.46 -32.77 -10.82
N LEU A 30 -10.96 -32.80 -9.58
CA LEU A 30 -11.93 -33.80 -9.13
C LEU A 30 -13.29 -33.67 -9.83
N LEU A 31 -13.78 -32.44 -10.03
CA LEU A 31 -15.04 -32.19 -10.74
C LEU A 31 -14.91 -32.51 -12.24
N ASP A 32 -13.74 -32.27 -12.82
CA ASP A 32 -13.46 -32.59 -14.21
C ASP A 32 -13.43 -34.11 -14.45
N ALA A 33 -12.85 -34.87 -13.51
CA ALA A 33 -12.79 -36.33 -13.53
C ALA A 33 -14.09 -37.04 -13.07
N ASP A 34 -15.14 -36.31 -12.69
CA ASP A 34 -16.39 -36.90 -12.21
C ASP A 34 -17.28 -37.37 -13.37
N ASP A 35 -17.22 -38.67 -13.68
CA ASP A 35 -18.00 -39.30 -14.76
C ASP A 35 -19.51 -39.37 -14.48
N THR A 36 -19.96 -39.00 -13.28
CA THR A 36 -21.39 -38.94 -12.94
C THR A 36 -22.06 -37.63 -13.38
N LEU A 37 -21.27 -36.64 -13.81
CA LEU A 37 -21.74 -35.33 -14.24
C LEU A 37 -21.66 -35.18 -15.75
N THR A 38 -22.71 -34.57 -16.33
CA THR A 38 -22.65 -34.05 -17.70
C THR A 38 -21.71 -32.85 -17.78
N ASP A 39 -21.22 -32.52 -18.97
CA ASP A 39 -20.36 -31.34 -19.18
C ASP A 39 -20.99 -30.05 -18.66
N THR A 40 -22.31 -29.88 -18.88
CA THR A 40 -23.05 -28.73 -18.34
C THR A 40 -23.10 -28.75 -16.81
N GLY A 41 -23.27 -29.92 -16.20
CA GLY A 41 -23.23 -30.09 -14.74
C GLY A 41 -21.85 -29.81 -14.13
N LYS A 42 -20.78 -30.28 -14.78
CA LYS A 42 -19.39 -29.98 -14.40
C LYS A 42 -19.14 -28.47 -14.43
N ARG A 43 -19.51 -27.82 -15.54
CA ARG A 43 -19.35 -26.37 -15.72
C ARG A 43 -20.11 -25.57 -14.67
N ALA A 44 -21.37 -25.91 -14.41
CA ALA A 44 -22.18 -25.23 -13.38
C ALA A 44 -21.58 -25.37 -11.96
N LYS A 45 -21.07 -26.55 -11.60
CA LYS A 45 -20.39 -26.75 -10.31
C LYS A 45 -19.06 -25.97 -10.24
N LEU A 46 -18.25 -26.04 -11.30
CA LEU A 46 -17.00 -25.29 -11.38
C LEU A 46 -17.23 -23.77 -11.25
N ASP A 47 -18.25 -23.24 -11.92
CA ASP A 47 -18.58 -21.81 -11.84
C ASP A 47 -19.04 -21.41 -10.43
N SER A 48 -19.85 -22.24 -9.77
CA SER A 48 -20.29 -22.00 -8.39
C SER A 48 -19.12 -22.00 -7.40
N GLU A 49 -18.25 -23.01 -7.48
CA GLU A 49 -17.06 -23.12 -6.62
C GLU A 49 -16.07 -21.98 -6.92
N HIS A 50 -15.85 -21.64 -8.19
CA HIS A 50 -14.99 -20.53 -8.58
C HIS A 50 -15.51 -19.20 -8.02
N ALA A 51 -16.82 -18.96 -8.04
CA ALA A 51 -17.41 -17.75 -7.46
C ALA A 51 -17.14 -17.64 -5.96
N GLN A 52 -17.28 -18.75 -5.21
CA GLN A 52 -16.98 -18.78 -3.78
C GLN A 52 -15.49 -18.56 -3.48
N VAL A 53 -14.61 -19.20 -4.25
CA VAL A 53 -13.16 -19.04 -4.11
C VAL A 53 -12.74 -17.59 -4.42
N SER A 54 -13.27 -17.03 -5.51
CA SER A 54 -12.99 -15.65 -5.92
C SER A 54 -13.41 -14.65 -4.84
N ALA A 55 -14.58 -14.84 -4.23
CA ALA A 55 -15.05 -14.01 -3.12
C ALA A 55 -14.08 -14.06 -1.93
N LYS A 56 -13.65 -15.25 -1.51
CA LYS A 56 -12.70 -15.42 -0.39
C LYS A 56 -11.35 -14.75 -0.68
N LEU A 57 -10.82 -14.89 -1.90
CA LEU A 57 -9.56 -14.26 -2.29
C LEU A 57 -9.67 -12.73 -2.36
N SER A 58 -10.80 -12.22 -2.85
CA SER A 58 -11.12 -10.79 -2.84
C SER A 58 -11.13 -10.23 -1.42
N ASP A 59 -11.73 -10.95 -0.46
CA ASP A 59 -11.76 -10.54 0.94
C ASP A 59 -10.35 -10.52 1.56
N LEU A 60 -9.50 -11.51 1.28
CA LEU A 60 -8.12 -11.52 1.76
C LEU A 60 -7.31 -10.35 1.16
N ARG A 61 -7.47 -10.09 -0.13
CA ARG A 61 -6.84 -8.96 -0.80
C ARG A 61 -7.27 -7.62 -0.19
N LYS A 62 -8.57 -7.47 0.11
CA LYS A 62 -9.09 -6.28 0.77
C LYS A 62 -8.45 -6.08 2.15
N LYS A 63 -8.33 -7.15 2.95
CA LYS A 63 -7.67 -7.10 4.27
C LYS A 63 -6.20 -6.69 4.16
N GLU A 64 -5.45 -7.26 3.20
CA GLU A 64 -4.05 -6.86 2.97
C GLU A 64 -3.96 -5.35 2.65
N LYS A 65 -4.81 -4.86 1.74
CA LYS A 65 -4.87 -3.44 1.39
C LYS A 65 -5.21 -2.54 2.58
N GLU A 66 -6.14 -2.96 3.44
CA GLU A 66 -6.51 -2.23 4.65
C GLU A 66 -5.33 -2.14 5.63
N LEU A 67 -4.59 -3.24 5.83
CA LEU A 67 -3.40 -3.26 6.70
C LEU A 67 -2.29 -2.35 6.18
N ILE A 68 -1.98 -2.42 4.88
CA ILE A 68 -0.99 -1.57 4.21
C ILE A 68 -1.40 -0.10 4.34
N THR A 69 -2.65 0.22 4.02
CA THR A 69 -3.18 1.59 4.10
C THR A 69 -3.12 2.14 5.52
N ALA A 70 -3.52 1.35 6.52
CA ALA A 70 -3.49 1.76 7.92
C ALA A 70 -2.05 2.02 8.41
N LYS A 71 -1.08 1.17 8.03
CA LYS A 71 0.33 1.38 8.39
C LYS A 71 0.90 2.62 7.70
N ARG A 72 0.64 2.80 6.40
CA ARG A 72 1.04 3.99 5.64
C ARG A 72 0.50 5.27 6.27
N GLN A 73 -0.80 5.35 6.53
CA GLN A 73 -1.42 6.49 7.18
C GLN A 73 -0.83 6.77 8.57
N SER A 74 -0.49 5.71 9.34
CA SER A 74 0.16 5.87 10.64
C SER A 74 1.57 6.47 10.52
N LEU A 75 2.36 6.05 9.52
CA LEU A 75 3.69 6.59 9.27
C LEU A 75 3.61 8.03 8.76
N GLU A 76 2.77 8.30 7.77
CA GLU A 76 2.51 9.65 7.23
C GLU A 76 2.04 10.61 8.33
N LYS A 77 1.11 10.17 9.19
CA LYS A 77 0.66 10.99 10.34
C LYS A 77 1.79 11.27 11.32
N SER A 78 2.71 10.34 11.53
CA SER A 78 3.87 10.55 12.40
C SER A 78 4.91 11.49 11.78
N LEU A 79 5.13 11.40 10.47
CA LEU A 79 6.14 12.17 9.74
C LEU A 79 5.65 13.58 9.41
N PHE A 80 4.40 13.70 8.99
CA PHE A 80 3.84 14.93 8.41
C PHE A 80 2.68 15.52 9.23
N GLY A 81 2.06 14.74 10.11
CA GLY A 81 0.85 15.18 10.80
C GLY A 81 1.09 16.25 11.86
N LEU A 82 0.07 17.09 12.08
CA LEU A 82 0.00 18.09 13.15
C LEU A 82 0.31 17.53 14.56
N SER A 83 0.17 16.22 14.81
CA SER A 83 0.55 15.63 16.09
C SER A 83 2.06 15.68 16.38
N SER A 84 2.89 15.75 15.34
CA SER A 84 4.34 16.04 15.46
C SER A 84 4.58 17.50 15.91
N LEU A 85 3.61 18.37 15.63
CA LEU A 85 3.57 19.79 15.96
C LEU A 85 2.53 20.01 17.07
N THR A 86 2.76 19.45 18.26
CA THR A 86 1.88 19.54 19.44
C THR A 86 1.14 20.88 19.55
N SER A 87 -0.11 20.97 19.09
CA SER A 87 -0.78 22.26 19.06
C SER A 87 -2.30 22.15 18.91
N SER A 88 -3.00 22.55 19.97
CA SER A 88 -4.40 23.00 19.93
C SER A 88 -4.50 24.48 19.53
N ASP A 89 -3.41 25.12 19.11
CA ASP A 89 -3.37 26.52 18.68
C ASP A 89 -3.83 26.65 17.22
N PRO A 90 -4.91 27.42 16.94
CA PRO A 90 -5.39 27.71 15.59
C PRO A 90 -4.32 28.25 14.64
N GLY A 91 -3.33 29.01 15.14
CA GLY A 91 -2.26 29.57 14.32
C GLY A 91 -1.41 28.49 13.64
N GLN A 92 -1.06 27.44 14.38
CA GLN A 92 -0.31 26.29 13.84
C GLN A 92 -1.13 25.49 12.82
N ILE A 93 -2.45 25.38 13.01
CA ILE A 93 -3.32 24.70 12.03
C ILE A 93 -3.35 25.48 10.72
N ILE A 94 -3.40 26.81 10.78
CA ILE A 94 -3.36 27.68 9.59
C ILE A 94 -2.00 27.56 8.90
N ALA A 95 -0.89 27.65 9.65
CA ALA A 95 0.45 27.49 9.10
C ALA A 95 0.66 26.12 8.45
N TYR A 96 0.11 25.07 9.06
CA TYR A 96 0.13 23.72 8.49
C TYR A 96 -0.63 23.66 7.15
N ARG A 97 -1.83 24.24 7.08
CA ARG A 97 -2.60 24.28 5.82
C ARG A 97 -1.87 25.08 4.74
N ASP A 98 -1.34 26.24 5.08
CA ASP A 98 -0.55 27.06 4.15
C ASP A 98 0.67 26.29 3.62
N ALA A 99 1.40 25.60 4.51
CA ALA A 99 2.53 24.78 4.13
C ALA A 99 2.14 23.65 3.15
N GLN A 100 1.03 22.95 3.41
CA GLN A 100 0.52 21.90 2.53
C GLN A 100 0.11 22.46 1.17
N ASP A 101 -0.63 23.57 1.14
CA ASP A 101 -1.06 24.22 -0.10
C ASP A 101 0.13 24.72 -0.93
N ARG A 102 1.17 25.25 -0.26
CA ARG A 102 2.41 25.68 -0.91
C ARG A 102 3.19 24.51 -1.48
N ALA A 103 3.36 23.43 -0.70
CA ALA A 103 4.06 22.25 -1.16
C ALA A 103 3.35 21.58 -2.36
N ALA A 104 2.01 21.54 -2.35
CA ALA A 104 1.21 20.96 -3.43
C ALA A 104 1.39 21.67 -4.79
N ARG A 105 1.75 22.96 -4.78
CA ARG A 105 2.01 23.74 -6.00
C ARG A 105 3.37 23.47 -6.62
N LEU A 106 4.29 22.86 -5.88
CA LEU A 106 5.60 22.49 -6.39
C LEU A 106 5.44 21.34 -7.38
N THR A 107 5.96 21.54 -8.59
CA THR A 107 5.88 20.55 -9.68
C THR A 107 7.24 20.08 -10.16
N GLN A 108 8.29 20.86 -9.91
CA GLN A 108 9.66 20.54 -10.32
C GLN A 108 10.54 20.27 -9.11
N ALA A 109 11.42 19.29 -9.22
CA ALA A 109 12.33 18.89 -8.15
C ALA A 109 13.28 20.03 -7.73
N ASP A 110 13.80 20.79 -8.70
CA ASP A 110 14.75 21.88 -8.44
C ASP A 110 14.09 23.02 -7.65
N GLU A 111 12.91 23.46 -8.11
CA GLU A 111 12.09 24.47 -7.41
C GLU A 111 11.77 24.02 -5.98
N ALA A 112 11.34 22.76 -5.83
CA ALA A 112 11.05 22.21 -4.52
C ALA A 112 12.28 22.16 -3.61
N GLY A 113 13.46 21.86 -4.18
CA GLY A 113 14.74 21.87 -3.48
C GLY A 113 15.12 23.26 -2.96
N GLU A 114 14.89 24.31 -3.75
CA GLU A 114 15.15 25.69 -3.33
C GLU A 114 14.23 26.12 -2.17
N VAL A 115 12.92 25.84 -2.29
CA VAL A 115 11.95 26.15 -1.23
C VAL A 115 12.25 25.33 0.02
N PHE A 116 12.64 24.07 -0.13
CA PHE A 116 13.07 23.21 0.97
C PHE A 116 14.29 23.78 1.71
N ALA A 117 15.34 24.15 0.98
CA ALA A 117 16.54 24.74 1.56
C ALA A 117 16.24 26.08 2.26
N ALA A 118 15.29 26.88 1.75
CA ALA A 118 14.81 28.08 2.42
C ALA A 118 14.06 27.75 3.73
N ALA A 119 13.18 26.74 3.72
CA ALA A 119 12.47 26.29 4.91
C ALA A 119 13.43 25.80 6.01
N ILE A 120 14.45 25.03 5.64
CA ILE A 120 15.49 24.56 6.58
C ILE A 120 16.25 25.75 7.18
N ARG A 121 16.70 26.72 6.36
CA ARG A 121 17.40 27.93 6.87
C ARG A 121 16.52 28.76 7.81
N ALA A 122 15.22 28.79 7.58
CA ALA A 122 14.25 29.50 8.41
C ALA A 122 13.80 28.71 9.66
N ASN A 123 14.26 27.46 9.83
CA ASN A 123 13.73 26.51 10.82
C ASN A 123 12.21 26.28 10.71
N ASP A 124 11.64 26.44 9.50
CA ASP A 124 10.23 26.17 9.20
C ASP A 124 10.02 24.66 9.00
N LYS A 125 9.88 23.96 10.13
CA LYS A 125 9.68 22.50 10.15
C LYS A 125 8.37 22.10 9.48
N THR A 126 7.36 22.94 9.54
CA THR A 126 6.02 22.68 8.98
C THR A 126 6.08 22.66 7.46
N LEU A 127 6.71 23.68 6.85
CA LEU A 127 6.91 23.74 5.41
C LEU A 127 7.90 22.65 4.93
N ALA A 128 9.00 22.43 5.65
CA ALA A 128 9.95 21.36 5.30
C ALA A 128 9.29 19.97 5.30
N ALA A 129 8.43 19.66 6.27
CA ALA A 129 7.68 18.41 6.33
C ALA A 129 6.64 18.30 5.19
N ALA A 130 5.94 19.38 4.86
CA ALA A 130 5.01 19.40 3.72
C ALA A 130 5.72 19.14 2.38
N ILE A 131 6.89 19.76 2.17
CA ILE A 131 7.69 19.55 0.96
C ILE A 131 8.24 18.12 0.92
N LEU A 132 8.64 17.55 2.06
CA LEU A 132 9.04 16.14 2.13
C LEU A 132 7.91 15.20 1.69
N GLY A 133 6.68 15.44 2.17
CA GLY A 133 5.51 14.67 1.74
C GLY A 133 5.32 14.72 0.22
N ARG A 134 5.38 15.93 -0.35
CA ARG A 134 5.31 16.13 -1.80
C ARG A 134 6.46 15.44 -2.54
N ALA A 135 7.68 15.48 -1.99
CA ALA A 135 8.85 14.86 -2.58
C ALA A 135 8.73 13.33 -2.65
N LEU A 136 8.12 12.70 -1.64
CA LEU A 136 7.84 11.26 -1.66
C LEU A 136 6.83 10.90 -2.75
N ASP A 137 5.74 11.65 -2.85
CA ASP A 137 4.71 11.44 -3.88
C ASP A 137 5.27 11.60 -5.30
N ALA A 138 6.18 12.56 -5.49
CA ALA A 138 6.75 12.91 -6.79
C ALA A 138 8.09 12.20 -7.10
N GLY A 139 8.62 11.39 -6.18
CA GLY A 139 9.88 10.66 -6.37
C GLY A 139 11.16 11.53 -6.33
N TRP A 140 11.13 12.68 -5.66
CA TRP A 140 12.27 13.61 -5.56
C TRP A 140 13.26 13.17 -4.49
N SER A 141 14.03 12.13 -4.78
CA SER A 141 14.95 11.47 -3.84
C SER A 141 16.00 12.41 -3.22
N GLY A 142 16.44 13.46 -3.93
CA GLY A 142 17.40 14.44 -3.40
C GLY A 142 16.89 15.18 -2.17
N ILE A 143 15.61 15.56 -2.15
CA ILE A 143 14.98 16.25 -1.01
C ILE A 143 14.84 15.30 0.17
N VAL A 144 14.43 14.05 -0.08
CA VAL A 144 14.31 13.01 0.96
C VAL A 144 15.67 12.77 1.63
N ALA A 145 16.73 12.63 0.82
CA ALA A 145 18.09 12.42 1.33
C ALA A 145 18.59 13.59 2.19
N GLU A 146 18.36 14.83 1.74
CA GLU A 146 18.75 16.01 2.53
C GLU A 146 17.92 16.13 3.81
N TYR A 147 16.62 15.82 3.78
CA TYR A 147 15.80 15.81 5.00
C TYR A 147 16.32 14.81 6.04
N ILE A 148 16.68 13.59 5.61
CA ILE A 148 17.24 12.55 6.49
C ILE A 148 18.57 13.02 7.10
N LYS A 149 19.41 13.69 6.31
CA LYS A 149 20.68 14.24 6.79
C LYS A 149 20.48 15.26 7.91
N GLN A 150 19.44 16.10 7.80
CA GLN A 150 19.08 17.09 8.82
C GLN A 150 18.29 16.48 9.99
N ASN A 151 17.58 15.37 9.77
CA ASN A 151 16.74 14.70 10.76
C ASN A 151 17.03 13.19 10.81
N PRO A 152 18.19 12.74 11.33
CA PRO A 152 18.57 11.33 11.26
C PRO A 152 17.59 10.37 11.95
N SER A 153 16.84 10.84 12.93
CA SER A 153 15.83 10.05 13.66
C SER A 153 14.62 9.66 12.81
N THR A 154 14.34 10.34 11.69
CA THR A 154 13.20 10.00 10.82
C THR A 154 13.55 8.97 9.76
N LYS A 155 14.84 8.61 9.63
CA LYS A 155 15.32 7.65 8.63
C LYS A 155 14.56 6.34 8.67
N GLU A 156 14.43 5.73 9.84
CA GLU A 156 13.74 4.45 10.00
C GLU A 156 12.28 4.52 9.55
N GLN A 157 11.58 5.62 9.87
CA GLN A 157 10.19 5.82 9.48
C GLN A 157 10.02 6.04 7.97
N LEU A 158 10.98 6.72 7.33
CA LEU A 158 10.99 6.92 5.89
C LEU A 158 11.35 5.62 5.14
N ASP A 159 12.29 4.84 5.66
CA ASP A 159 12.62 3.51 5.15
C ASP A 159 11.41 2.56 5.27
N ASP A 160 10.72 2.59 6.41
CA ASP A 160 9.46 1.86 6.62
C ASP A 160 8.38 2.30 5.63
N LEU A 161 8.23 3.60 5.37
CA LEU A 161 7.23 4.13 4.44
C LEU A 161 7.51 3.66 3.01
N ALA A 162 8.77 3.69 2.58
CA ALA A 162 9.18 3.18 1.28
C ALA A 162 8.85 1.68 1.14
N LYS A 163 9.18 0.86 2.15
CA LYS A 163 8.83 -0.57 2.14
C LYS A 163 7.32 -0.82 2.09
N VAL A 164 6.54 -0.01 2.80
CA VAL A 164 5.07 -0.12 2.77
C VAL A 164 4.52 0.16 1.37
N GLN A 165 5.13 1.08 0.62
CA GLN A 165 4.76 1.39 -0.75
C GLN A 165 5.06 0.21 -1.71
N ASP A 166 6.13 -0.55 -1.47
CA ASP A 166 6.46 -1.74 -2.26
C ASP A 166 5.40 -2.84 -2.13
N TYR A 167 4.72 -2.95 -0.98
CA TYR A 167 3.63 -3.92 -0.78
C TYR A 167 2.37 -3.61 -1.59
N ASP A 168 2.14 -2.36 -2.00
CA ASP A 168 0.98 -1.96 -2.81
C ASP A 168 1.21 -2.20 -4.33
N SER A 169 2.37 -2.76 -4.69
CA SER A 169 2.80 -2.98 -6.09
C SER A 169 2.14 -4.21 -6.76
N PHE A 170 2.34 -4.34 -8.07
CA PHE A 170 1.76 -5.38 -8.94
C PHE A 170 1.89 -6.82 -8.40
N GLY A 171 2.95 -7.14 -7.66
CA GLY A 171 3.18 -8.47 -7.08
C GLY A 171 2.11 -8.90 -6.07
N ALA A 172 1.52 -7.96 -5.33
CA ALA A 172 0.43 -8.26 -4.41
C ALA A 172 -0.84 -8.71 -5.15
N ASN A 173 -1.06 -8.23 -6.39
CA ASN A 173 -2.24 -8.58 -7.18
C ASN A 173 -2.19 -10.03 -7.70
N LEU A 174 -0.99 -10.58 -7.93
CA LEU A 174 -0.80 -11.95 -8.39
C LEU A 174 -1.13 -12.98 -7.30
N SER A 175 -0.88 -12.65 -6.03
CA SER A 175 -1.08 -13.57 -4.90
C SER A 175 -2.55 -13.99 -4.71
N TYR A 176 -3.49 -13.18 -5.20
CA TYR A 176 -4.93 -13.40 -5.04
C TYR A 176 -5.64 -13.74 -6.35
N ALA A 177 -4.89 -13.95 -7.44
CA ALA A 177 -5.47 -14.28 -8.73
C ALA A 177 -5.96 -15.72 -8.76
N THR A 178 -7.13 -15.97 -9.37
CA THR A 178 -7.56 -17.30 -9.80
C THR A 178 -7.71 -17.31 -11.31
N LEU A 179 -7.23 -18.39 -11.93
CA LEU A 179 -7.51 -18.67 -13.33
C LEU A 179 -8.98 -19.09 -13.46
N SER A 180 -9.72 -18.40 -14.32
CA SER A 180 -11.10 -18.77 -14.65
C SER A 180 -11.15 -20.15 -15.34
N PRO A 181 -12.20 -20.97 -15.08
CA PRO A 181 -12.39 -22.27 -15.73
C PRO A 181 -12.44 -22.20 -17.27
N SER A 182 -12.93 -21.08 -17.82
CA SER A 182 -13.10 -20.87 -19.26
C SER A 182 -11.82 -20.92 -20.10
N PHE A 183 -10.64 -20.88 -19.48
CA PHE A 183 -9.35 -20.99 -20.18
C PHE A 183 -8.80 -22.42 -20.29
N ARG A 184 -9.44 -23.43 -19.66
CA ARG A 184 -8.98 -24.84 -19.76
C ARG A 184 -9.67 -25.66 -20.85
N GLY A 185 -10.65 -25.10 -21.58
CA GLY A 185 -11.51 -25.83 -22.53
C GLY A 185 -11.39 -25.40 -23.99
N GLY A 186 -10.21 -25.00 -24.45
CA GLY A 186 -9.94 -24.84 -25.88
C GLY A 186 -9.02 -25.96 -26.35
N TRP A 187 -9.58 -26.91 -27.11
CA TRP A 187 -9.07 -27.68 -28.26
C TRP A 187 -9.91 -28.95 -28.41
#